data_AF-A0A536YRL7-F1
#
_entry.id   AF-A0A536YRL7-F1
#
_cell.length_a   1.000
_cell.length_b   1.000
_cell.length_c   1.000
_cell.angle_alpha   90.00
_cell.angle_beta   90.00
_cell.angle_gamma   90.00
#
_symmetry.space_group_name_H-M   'P 1'
#
loop_
_entity.id
_entity.type
_entity.pdbx_description
1 polymer ?
#
loop_
_entity_poly.entity_id
_entity_poly.type
_entity_poly.pdbx_seq_one_letter_code
_entity_poly.pdbx_strand_id
1 'polypeptide(L)'
;ELARVRTLAALARGDLTAADTTLAGLRGDAAEVPSSMALAPAVAEGLLRLVAGAYADALSVAQNALAAGGSEGIHTYDSWLLVIGAVAKLCSGDRSEARRALQRLEGGGTRLRRGDRACVHYLRAWLAVLDGDIADAQREAKMALAVAIETGIPWFECLARIVLAQVQMGAADRRGVEAQLRGAEAIAERLRSPWLSYAAQLAASEAARSAGDRHGALAGIRAAFQQGQEYGFRQPPGWQPRALAELCVLALDEEVEPDFARALVRDGRLAPDTPPLRVSRWPWPFRIRTFGGFECLRGDSPLELSAKGPGRPMELLKVLVALGSHNVRAEALADALWPHVEADYAYKSFTATLHRLRRMLEDDDVLVLRDGRLTLNKALVWVDTWALEQQLDDFDAKLRGMDACADETLRRESTEEVLALYRGPFLPDESEQPSYIACREQFRARLLRYLARIARGWEEADAPEAAADCYLRFIEADELCEPAYRQLMLCFQRSGAPLEALSAYERLRTALSTRLKSMPSAETQSLYASLKSAGASAASR
;
A
#
# COMPACT_ATOMS: atom_id res chain seq x y z
N GLU A 1 -29.33 23.87 23.70
CA GLU A 1 -29.89 22.67 23.01
C GLU A 1 -30.07 22.83 21.49
N LEU A 2 -30.69 23.93 21.01
CA LEU A 2 -30.95 24.15 19.57
C LEU A 2 -29.67 24.09 18.72
N ALA A 3 -28.56 24.65 19.20
CA ALA A 3 -27.29 24.60 18.51
C ALA A 3 -26.70 23.18 18.43
N ARG A 4 -26.82 22.35 19.48
CA ARG A 4 -26.46 20.91 19.43
C ARG A 4 -27.29 20.18 18.38
N VAL A 5 -28.60 20.43 18.35
CA VAL A 5 -29.49 19.86 17.33
C VAL A 5 -29.07 20.33 15.94
N ARG A 6 -28.65 21.59 15.78
CA ARG A 6 -28.11 22.12 14.52
C ARG A 6 -26.78 21.48 14.13
N THR A 7 -25.85 21.29 15.05
CA THR A 7 -24.56 20.61 14.81
C THR A 7 -24.78 19.14 14.46
N LEU A 8 -25.61 18.40 15.22
CA LEU A 8 -25.95 17.01 14.92
C LEU A 8 -26.74 16.88 13.61
N ALA A 9 -27.59 17.85 13.28
CA ALA A 9 -28.30 17.87 12.01
C ALA A 9 -27.39 18.25 10.83
N ALA A 10 -26.39 19.12 11.04
CA ALA A 10 -25.36 19.43 10.05
C ALA A 10 -24.45 18.22 9.80
N LEU A 11 -24.03 17.54 10.87
CA LEU A 11 -23.33 16.24 10.81
C LEU A 11 -24.15 15.19 10.07
N ALA A 12 -25.44 15.07 10.38
CA ALA A 12 -26.32 14.15 9.69
C ALA A 12 -26.40 14.46 8.19
N ARG A 13 -26.40 15.75 7.80
CA ARG A 13 -26.37 16.22 6.41
C ARG A 13 -24.97 16.22 5.77
N GLY A 14 -23.93 15.78 6.49
CA GLY A 14 -22.55 15.77 5.98
C GLY A 14 -21.86 17.13 5.91
N ASP A 15 -22.50 18.22 6.35
CA ASP A 15 -21.94 19.57 6.29
C ASP A 15 -21.01 19.83 7.49
N LEU A 16 -19.78 19.32 7.38
CA LEU A 16 -18.76 19.43 8.43
C LEU A 16 -18.39 20.90 8.71
N THR A 17 -18.37 21.75 7.68
CA THR A 17 -18.05 23.17 7.81
C THR A 17 -19.12 23.93 8.57
N ALA A 18 -20.41 23.71 8.26
CA ALA A 18 -21.49 24.33 9.03
C ALA A 18 -21.59 23.76 10.45
N ALA A 19 -21.28 22.48 10.65
CA ALA A 19 -21.19 21.87 11.97
C ALA A 19 -20.09 22.55 12.81
N ASP A 20 -18.89 22.73 12.25
CA ASP A 20 -17.74 23.38 12.92
C ASP A 20 -18.03 24.87 13.20
N THR A 21 -18.62 25.59 12.23
CA THR A 21 -19.00 27.00 12.40
C THR A 21 -20.04 27.18 13.51
N THR A 22 -21.06 26.31 13.56
CA THR A 22 -22.08 26.32 14.62
C THR A 22 -21.46 26.02 15.98
N LEU A 23 -20.46 25.14 16.03
CA LEU A 23 -19.78 24.75 17.25
C LEU A 23 -18.79 25.82 17.76
N ALA A 24 -18.10 26.53 16.86
CA ALA A 24 -17.25 27.66 17.19
C ALA A 24 -18.04 28.80 17.82
N GLY A 25 -19.25 29.09 17.33
CA GLY A 25 -20.16 30.08 17.93
C GLY A 25 -20.57 29.74 19.37
N LEU A 26 -20.66 28.45 19.74
CA LEU A 26 -21.01 28.01 21.09
C LEU A 26 -19.91 28.24 22.12
N ARG A 27 -18.64 28.30 21.71
CA ARG A 27 -17.51 28.57 22.60
C ARG A 27 -17.49 30.04 23.08
N GLY A 28 -18.15 30.95 22.35
CA GLY A 28 -18.25 32.36 22.70
C GLY A 28 -19.32 32.68 23.75
N ASP A 29 -20.42 31.92 23.78
CA ASP A 29 -21.63 32.20 24.60
C ASP A 29 -21.73 31.31 25.87
N ALA A 30 -20.62 31.00 26.53
CA ALA A 30 -20.56 30.04 27.64
C ALA A 30 -21.32 30.45 28.94
N ALA A 31 -21.84 31.68 29.02
CA ALA A 31 -22.34 32.27 30.26
C ALA A 31 -23.74 31.80 30.72
N GLU A 32 -24.54 31.11 29.88
CA GLU A 32 -25.95 30.79 30.19
C GLU A 32 -26.31 29.29 30.16
N VAL A 33 -25.33 28.38 30.08
CA VAL A 33 -25.62 26.93 29.94
C VAL A 33 -25.79 26.27 31.33
N PRO A 34 -26.88 25.51 31.58
CA PRO A 34 -27.01 24.73 32.81
C PRO A 34 -25.83 23.78 33.01
N SER A 35 -25.32 23.63 34.23
CA SER A 35 -24.14 22.79 34.55
C SER A 35 -24.27 21.35 34.03
N SER A 36 -25.47 20.75 34.10
CA SER A 36 -25.75 19.42 33.54
C SER A 36 -25.52 19.27 32.02
N MET A 37 -25.42 20.40 31.29
CA MET A 37 -25.21 20.47 29.84
C MET A 37 -23.82 21.01 29.45
N ALA A 38 -22.97 21.35 30.41
CA ALA A 38 -21.65 21.94 30.16
C ALA A 38 -20.76 21.08 29.25
N LEU A 39 -20.90 19.75 29.32
CA LEU A 39 -20.11 18.80 28.51
C LEU A 39 -20.72 18.48 27.12
N ALA A 40 -21.93 18.95 26.82
CA ALA A 40 -22.62 18.62 25.57
C ALA A 40 -21.90 19.14 24.29
N PRO A 41 -21.28 20.34 24.29
CA PRO A 41 -20.49 20.81 23.14
C PRO A 41 -19.28 19.90 22.86
N ALA A 42 -18.61 19.40 23.90
CA ALA A 42 -17.46 18.50 23.75
C ALA A 42 -17.85 17.16 23.10
N VAL A 43 -19.04 16.63 23.39
CA VAL A 43 -19.55 15.43 22.69
C VAL A 43 -19.78 15.70 21.20
N ALA A 44 -20.43 16.82 20.87
CA ALA A 44 -20.70 17.17 19.47
C ALA A 44 -19.41 17.42 18.69
N GLU A 45 -18.43 18.08 19.32
CA GLU A 45 -17.10 18.30 18.74
C GLU A 45 -16.35 16.99 18.55
N GLY A 46 -16.30 16.14 19.57
CA GLY A 46 -15.63 14.84 19.48
C GLY A 46 -16.19 14.00 18.34
N LEU A 47 -17.52 13.96 18.17
CA LEU A 47 -18.16 13.26 17.04
C LEU A 47 -17.80 13.89 15.69
N LEU A 48 -17.76 15.22 15.59
CA LEU A 48 -17.33 15.92 14.37
C LEU A 48 -15.89 15.58 14.00
N ARG A 49 -14.97 15.61 14.98
CA ARG A 49 -13.56 15.25 14.79
C ARG A 49 -13.41 13.79 14.37
N LEU A 50 -14.20 12.87 14.92
CA LEU A 50 -14.23 11.47 14.49
C LEU A 50 -14.67 11.31 13.03
N VAL A 51 -15.75 11.98 12.62
CA VAL A 51 -16.25 11.94 11.23
C VAL A 51 -15.22 12.52 10.24
N ALA A 52 -14.53 13.57 10.66
CA ALA A 52 -13.46 14.20 9.87
C ALA A 52 -12.14 13.40 9.83
N GLY A 53 -12.02 12.32 10.61
CA GLY A 53 -10.78 11.53 10.71
C GLY A 53 -9.71 12.12 11.64
N ALA A 54 -10.02 13.19 12.39
CA ALA A 54 -9.13 13.85 13.34
C ALA A 54 -9.16 13.14 14.71
N TYR A 55 -8.69 11.88 14.76
CA TYR A 55 -8.84 11.02 15.94
C TYR A 55 -8.07 11.50 17.17
N ALA A 56 -6.87 12.06 16.98
CA ALA A 56 -6.08 12.62 18.08
C ALA A 56 -6.81 13.80 18.75
N ASP A 57 -7.40 14.68 17.94
CA ASP A 57 -8.20 15.81 18.42
C ASP A 57 -9.47 15.33 19.12
N ALA A 58 -10.17 14.35 18.55
CA ALA A 58 -11.34 13.74 19.17
C ALA A 58 -11.02 13.14 20.55
N LEU A 59 -9.87 12.46 20.68
CA LEU A 59 -9.40 11.90 21.94
C LEU A 59 -9.06 12.99 22.96
N SER A 60 -8.35 14.04 22.53
CA SER A 60 -8.01 15.18 23.37
C SER A 60 -9.27 15.89 23.91
N VAL A 61 -10.23 16.17 23.03
CA VAL A 61 -11.53 16.76 23.42
C VAL A 61 -12.24 15.89 24.46
N ALA A 62 -12.31 14.58 24.24
CA ALA A 62 -12.97 13.66 25.16
C ALA A 62 -12.26 13.60 26.53
N GLN A 63 -10.93 13.54 26.55
CA GLN A 63 -10.15 13.47 27.80
C GLN A 63 -10.25 14.76 28.61
N ASN A 64 -10.15 15.91 27.96
CA ASN A 64 -10.27 17.20 28.61
C ASN A 64 -11.67 17.40 29.21
N ALA A 65 -12.71 17.00 28.48
CA ALA A 65 -14.09 17.08 28.96
C ALA A 65 -14.36 16.13 30.15
N LEU A 66 -13.82 14.91 30.13
CA LEU A 66 -13.92 13.98 31.27
C LEU A 66 -13.18 14.51 32.51
N ALA A 67 -12.01 15.12 32.34
CA ALA A 67 -11.25 15.71 33.44
C ALA A 67 -12.00 16.91 34.05
N ALA A 68 -12.52 17.81 33.22
CA ALA A 68 -13.32 18.96 33.67
C ALA A 68 -14.62 18.52 34.37
N GLY A 69 -15.34 17.56 33.78
CA GLY A 69 -16.54 16.96 34.39
C GLY A 69 -16.26 16.32 35.74
N GLY A 70 -15.14 15.61 35.88
CA GLY A 70 -14.70 15.02 37.14
C GLY A 70 -14.39 16.05 38.23
N SER A 71 -13.76 17.19 37.89
CA SER A 71 -13.50 18.27 38.85
C SER A 71 -14.77 19.01 39.29
N GLU A 72 -15.80 19.05 38.43
CA GLU A 72 -17.06 19.76 38.69
C GLU A 72 -18.21 18.83 39.16
N GLY A 73 -17.97 17.52 39.23
CA GLY A 73 -18.97 16.51 39.61
C GLY A 73 -20.07 16.28 38.56
N ILE A 74 -19.82 16.62 37.29
CA ILE A 74 -20.78 16.52 36.19
C ILE A 74 -20.47 15.26 35.37
N HIS A 75 -21.36 14.26 35.46
CA HIS A 75 -21.15 12.94 34.84
C HIS A 75 -22.17 12.57 33.74
N THR A 76 -23.00 13.53 33.32
CA THR A 76 -24.15 13.28 32.42
C THR A 76 -23.75 12.69 31.06
N TYR A 77 -22.54 13.02 30.56
CA TYR A 77 -22.07 12.66 29.22
C TYR A 77 -20.84 11.75 29.20
N ASP A 78 -20.41 11.27 30.37
CA ASP A 78 -19.19 10.47 30.51
C ASP A 78 -19.20 9.23 29.60
N SER A 79 -20.35 8.55 29.49
CA SER A 79 -20.50 7.39 28.62
C SER A 79 -20.19 7.72 27.15
N TRP A 80 -20.68 8.85 26.63
CA TRP A 80 -20.44 9.25 25.24
C TRP A 80 -19.02 9.76 25.01
N LEU A 81 -18.43 10.46 25.99
CA LEU A 81 -17.02 10.87 25.93
C LEU A 81 -16.08 9.66 25.96
N LEU A 82 -16.38 8.64 26.77
CA LEU A 82 -15.66 7.36 26.79
C LEU A 82 -15.82 6.60 25.47
N VAL A 83 -17.01 6.60 24.85
CA VAL A 83 -17.25 6.04 23.50
C VAL A 83 -16.40 6.75 22.46
N ILE A 84 -16.38 8.10 22.45
CA ILE A 84 -15.55 8.88 21.51
C ILE A 84 -14.07 8.53 21.68
N GLY A 85 -13.59 8.48 22.93
CA GLY A 85 -12.22 8.09 23.23
C GLY A 85 -11.90 6.66 22.78
N ALA A 86 -12.82 5.71 22.96
CA ALA A 86 -12.67 4.32 22.52
C ALA A 86 -12.62 4.22 20.99
N VAL A 87 -13.51 4.91 20.27
CA VAL A 87 -13.51 4.97 18.80
C VAL A 87 -12.21 5.57 18.28
N ALA A 88 -11.76 6.70 18.84
CA ALA A 88 -10.53 7.35 18.43
C ALA A 88 -9.31 6.41 18.58
N LYS A 89 -9.23 5.68 19.70
CA LYS A 89 -8.16 4.70 19.96
C LYS A 89 -8.21 3.51 18.99
N LEU A 90 -9.41 3.01 18.66
CA LEU A 90 -9.58 1.95 17.66
C LEU A 90 -9.14 2.43 16.27
N CYS A 91 -9.53 3.63 15.87
CA CYS A 91 -9.10 4.23 14.61
C CYS A 91 -7.57 4.43 14.54
N SER A 92 -6.95 4.85 15.64
CA SER A 92 -5.49 5.03 15.74
C SER A 92 -4.71 3.71 15.93
N GLY A 93 -5.39 2.57 16.03
CA GLY A 93 -4.77 1.24 16.15
C GLY A 93 -4.35 0.84 17.58
N ASP A 94 -4.60 1.64 18.61
CA ASP A 94 -4.29 1.29 20.00
C ASP A 94 -5.40 0.42 20.62
N ARG A 95 -5.37 -0.86 20.26
CA ARG A 95 -6.33 -1.88 20.73
C ARG A 95 -6.28 -2.06 22.25
N SER A 96 -5.12 -1.86 22.86
CA SER A 96 -4.92 -2.07 24.30
C SER A 96 -5.66 -1.01 25.11
N GLU A 97 -5.49 0.26 24.72
CA GLU A 97 -6.15 1.40 25.33
C GLU A 97 -7.64 1.45 24.98
N ALA A 98 -8.03 0.98 23.78
CA ALA A 98 -9.43 0.84 23.41
C ALA A 98 -10.15 -0.16 24.32
N ARG A 99 -9.54 -1.33 24.57
CA ARG A 99 -10.07 -2.33 25.50
C ARG A 99 -10.18 -1.78 26.92
N ARG A 100 -9.17 -1.03 27.39
CA ARG A 100 -9.23 -0.33 28.68
C ARG A 100 -10.37 0.70 28.74
N ALA A 101 -10.60 1.45 27.66
CA ALA A 101 -11.69 2.43 27.59
C ALA A 101 -13.07 1.75 27.64
N LEU A 102 -13.25 0.64 26.92
CA LEU A 102 -14.46 -0.17 26.97
C LEU A 102 -14.73 -0.76 28.37
N GLN A 103 -13.70 -1.29 29.03
CA GLN A 103 -13.83 -1.78 30.41
C GLN A 103 -14.26 -0.68 31.39
N ARG A 104 -13.75 0.55 31.23
CA ARG A 104 -14.19 1.69 32.06
C ARG A 104 -15.65 2.07 31.78
N LEU A 105 -16.06 2.07 30.52
CA LEU A 105 -17.44 2.35 30.12
C LEU A 105 -18.43 1.34 30.73
N GLU A 106 -18.00 0.09 30.89
CA GLU A 106 -18.81 -0.99 31.45
C GLU A 106 -18.75 -1.07 32.99
N GLY A 107 -17.60 -0.73 33.57
CA GLY A 107 -17.35 -0.75 35.01
C GLY A 107 -17.82 0.50 35.76
N GLY A 108 -18.12 1.60 35.05
CA GLY A 108 -18.73 2.80 35.63
C GLY A 108 -20.14 2.48 36.14
N GLY A 109 -20.34 2.52 37.45
CA GLY A 109 -21.55 2.06 38.17
C GLY A 109 -22.90 2.71 37.80
N THR A 110 -22.97 3.56 36.76
CA THR A 110 -24.21 4.01 36.13
C THR A 110 -24.68 2.96 35.13
N ARG A 111 -25.87 2.38 35.34
CA ARG A 111 -26.50 1.48 34.37
C ARG A 111 -26.53 2.16 32.98
N LEU A 112 -25.71 1.67 32.04
CA LEU A 112 -25.73 2.13 30.65
C LEU A 112 -27.17 2.12 30.13
N ARG A 113 -27.57 3.22 29.47
CA ARG A 113 -28.90 3.27 28.83
C ARG A 113 -28.94 2.19 27.75
N ARG A 114 -30.13 1.67 27.45
CA ARG A 114 -30.26 0.58 26.46
C ARG A 114 -29.65 0.93 25.10
N GLY A 115 -29.78 2.18 24.64
CA GLY A 115 -29.14 2.66 23.41
C GLY A 115 -27.60 2.66 23.49
N ASP A 116 -27.04 3.04 24.63
CA ASP A 116 -25.57 3.06 24.83
C ASP A 116 -24.98 1.63 24.81
N ARG A 117 -25.78 0.62 25.17
CA ARG A 117 -25.36 -0.80 25.05
C ARG A 117 -25.19 -1.24 23.60
N ALA A 118 -25.97 -0.68 22.67
CA ALA A 118 -25.78 -0.95 21.25
C ALA A 118 -24.37 -0.49 20.82
N CYS A 119 -23.96 0.72 21.24
CA CYS A 119 -22.61 1.27 21.05
C CYS A 119 -21.52 0.34 21.60
N VAL A 120 -21.70 -0.19 22.82
CA VAL A 120 -20.74 -1.13 23.40
C VAL A 120 -20.61 -2.41 22.56
N HIS A 121 -21.73 -3.03 22.17
CA HIS A 121 -21.71 -4.23 21.34
C HIS A 121 -21.05 -3.98 19.97
N TYR A 122 -21.28 -2.83 19.35
CA TYR A 122 -20.60 -2.45 18.10
C TYR A 122 -19.09 -2.31 18.26
N LEU A 123 -18.63 -1.62 19.31
CA LEU A 123 -17.20 -1.44 19.56
C LEU A 123 -16.51 -2.77 19.87
N ARG A 124 -17.19 -3.68 20.59
CA ARG A 124 -16.72 -5.04 20.82
C ARG A 124 -16.65 -5.85 19.53
N ALA A 125 -17.69 -5.78 18.69
CA ALA A 125 -17.69 -6.42 17.38
C ALA A 125 -16.50 -5.95 16.53
N TRP A 126 -16.26 -4.64 16.48
CA TRP A 126 -15.12 -4.08 15.76
C TRP A 126 -13.77 -4.51 16.35
N LEU A 127 -13.62 -4.51 17.68
CA LEU A 127 -12.38 -5.00 18.32
C LEU A 127 -12.14 -6.48 18.02
N ALA A 128 -13.18 -7.32 18.09
CA ALA A 128 -13.10 -8.74 17.77
C ALA A 128 -12.73 -8.99 16.30
N VAL A 129 -13.27 -8.18 15.37
CA VAL A 129 -12.87 -8.18 13.96
C VAL A 129 -11.37 -7.89 13.81
N LEU A 130 -10.87 -6.85 14.48
CA LEU A 130 -9.45 -6.48 14.41
C LEU A 130 -8.54 -7.57 15.01
N ASP A 131 -9.00 -8.25 16.06
CA ASP A 131 -8.28 -9.35 16.71
C ASP A 131 -8.42 -10.69 15.96
N GLY A 132 -9.25 -10.76 14.93
CA GLY A 132 -9.48 -11.97 14.12
C GLY A 132 -10.40 -13.00 14.78
N ASP A 133 -11.10 -12.65 15.88
CA ASP A 133 -12.11 -13.51 16.50
C ASP A 133 -13.46 -13.33 15.78
N ILE A 134 -13.62 -14.04 14.68
CA ILE A 134 -14.83 -13.97 13.84
C ILE A 134 -16.09 -14.42 14.60
N ALA A 135 -15.96 -15.37 15.53
CA ALA A 135 -17.09 -15.90 16.28
C ALA A 135 -17.64 -14.86 17.28
N ASP A 136 -16.75 -14.22 18.03
CA ASP A 136 -17.12 -13.12 18.92
C ASP A 136 -17.64 -11.91 18.13
N ALA A 137 -16.94 -11.53 17.06
CA ALA A 137 -17.36 -10.45 16.18
C ALA A 137 -18.78 -10.64 15.67
N GLN A 138 -19.14 -11.85 15.23
CA GLN A 138 -20.48 -12.14 14.72
C GLN A 138 -21.54 -12.06 15.82
N ARG A 139 -21.24 -12.56 17.02
CA ARG A 139 -22.15 -12.50 18.17
C ARG A 139 -22.43 -11.06 18.56
N GLU A 140 -21.37 -10.27 18.76
CA GLU A 140 -21.46 -8.88 19.18
C GLU A 140 -22.14 -8.00 18.11
N ALA A 141 -21.85 -8.22 16.83
CA ALA A 141 -22.51 -7.51 15.72
C ALA A 141 -24.03 -7.78 15.67
N LYS A 142 -24.45 -9.04 15.89
CA LYS A 142 -25.88 -9.40 15.97
C LYS A 142 -26.57 -8.75 17.17
N MET A 143 -25.91 -8.72 18.33
CA MET A 143 -26.42 -8.03 19.51
C MET A 143 -26.55 -6.53 19.27
N ALA A 144 -25.52 -5.90 18.67
CA ALA A 144 -25.55 -4.48 18.34
C ALA A 144 -26.75 -4.15 17.43
N LEU A 145 -26.98 -4.96 16.39
CA LEU A 145 -28.10 -4.79 15.47
C LEU A 145 -29.46 -4.96 16.16
N ALA A 146 -29.63 -6.03 16.95
CA ALA A 146 -30.88 -6.29 17.66
C ALA A 146 -31.24 -5.14 18.61
N VAL A 147 -30.28 -4.70 19.43
CA VAL A 147 -30.50 -3.58 20.36
C VAL A 147 -30.77 -2.27 19.61
N ALA A 148 -30.09 -2.02 18.49
CA ALA A 148 -30.32 -0.82 17.68
C ALA A 148 -31.75 -0.75 17.11
N ILE A 149 -32.26 -1.88 16.61
CA ILE A 149 -33.64 -2.01 16.11
C ILE A 149 -34.64 -1.83 17.25
N GLU A 150 -34.46 -2.54 18.36
CA GLU A 150 -35.35 -2.48 19.52
C GLU A 150 -35.43 -1.08 20.13
N THR A 151 -34.31 -0.35 20.14
CA THR A 151 -34.23 1.01 20.69
C THR A 151 -34.60 2.09 19.68
N GLY A 152 -34.81 1.74 18.41
CA GLY A 152 -35.21 2.66 17.35
C GLY A 152 -34.16 3.73 17.06
N ILE A 153 -32.87 3.36 16.98
CA ILE A 153 -31.75 4.27 16.68
C ILE A 153 -31.24 3.99 15.26
N PRO A 154 -31.78 4.64 14.20
CA PRO A 154 -31.57 4.20 12.83
C PRO A 154 -30.13 4.36 12.33
N TRP A 155 -29.46 5.47 12.65
CA TRP A 155 -28.08 5.67 12.20
C TRP A 155 -27.15 4.59 12.77
N PHE A 156 -27.44 4.12 13.98
CA PHE A 156 -26.67 3.08 14.63
C PHE A 156 -27.03 1.68 14.12
N GLU A 157 -28.31 1.45 13.79
CA GLU A 157 -28.75 0.26 13.04
C GLU A 157 -27.98 0.14 11.72
N CYS A 158 -27.82 1.24 10.98
CA CYS A 158 -27.04 1.25 9.74
C CYS A 158 -25.59 0.78 9.95
N LEU A 159 -24.88 1.34 10.94
CA LEU A 159 -23.51 0.93 11.26
C LEU A 159 -23.43 -0.53 11.72
N ALA A 160 -24.39 -1.01 12.52
CA ALA A 160 -24.43 -2.40 12.97
C ALA A 160 -24.67 -3.37 11.79
N ARG A 161 -25.50 -3.00 10.82
CA ARG A 161 -25.70 -3.78 9.57
C ARG A 161 -24.41 -3.86 8.75
N ILE A 162 -23.68 -2.76 8.62
CA ILE A 162 -22.40 -2.72 7.90
C ILE A 162 -21.38 -3.66 8.55
N VAL A 163 -21.17 -3.56 9.87
CA VAL A 163 -20.22 -4.43 10.58
C VAL A 163 -20.65 -5.90 10.49
N LEU A 164 -21.95 -6.20 10.61
CA LEU A 164 -22.44 -7.56 10.45
C LEU A 164 -22.18 -8.10 9.02
N ALA A 165 -22.39 -7.27 7.99
CA ALA A 165 -22.07 -7.61 6.61
C ALA A 165 -20.56 -7.93 6.46
N GLN A 166 -19.69 -7.09 7.02
CA GLN A 166 -18.23 -7.29 7.00
C GLN A 166 -17.80 -8.60 7.65
N VAL A 167 -18.35 -8.92 8.83
CA VAL A 167 -18.07 -10.19 9.51
C VAL A 167 -18.57 -11.39 8.69
N GLN A 168 -19.69 -11.23 7.98
CA GLN A 168 -20.28 -12.29 7.16
C GLN A 168 -19.58 -12.48 5.81
N MET A 169 -18.77 -11.54 5.31
CA MET A 169 -18.08 -11.69 4.02
C MET A 169 -17.14 -12.89 3.96
N GLY A 170 -16.59 -13.31 5.12
CA GLY A 170 -15.77 -14.53 5.21
C GLY A 170 -16.57 -15.83 5.27
N ALA A 171 -17.87 -15.75 5.60
CA ALA A 171 -18.78 -16.88 5.51
C ALA A 171 -19.35 -16.93 4.08
N ALA A 172 -19.55 -18.10 3.48
CA ALA A 172 -20.10 -18.24 2.13
C ALA A 172 -21.59 -17.81 1.99
N ASP A 173 -22.07 -16.87 2.82
CA ASP A 173 -23.43 -16.34 2.88
C ASP A 173 -23.55 -14.99 2.16
N ARG A 174 -23.37 -15.03 0.84
CA ARG A 174 -23.47 -13.83 -0.02
C ARG A 174 -24.83 -13.13 0.09
N ARG A 175 -25.92 -13.91 0.19
CA ARG A 175 -27.29 -13.37 0.29
C ARG A 175 -27.50 -12.63 1.60
N GLY A 176 -26.96 -13.14 2.72
CA GLY A 176 -26.99 -12.47 4.01
C GLY A 176 -26.28 -11.13 3.97
N VAL A 177 -25.07 -11.09 3.38
CA VAL A 177 -24.30 -9.86 3.19
C VAL A 177 -25.09 -8.82 2.38
N GLU A 178 -25.60 -9.20 1.20
CA GLU A 178 -26.40 -8.32 0.33
C GLU A 178 -27.68 -7.81 1.02
N ALA A 179 -28.30 -8.60 1.90
CA ALA A 179 -29.48 -8.19 2.66
C ALA A 179 -29.13 -7.14 3.73
N GLN A 180 -28.00 -7.29 4.43
CA GLN A 180 -27.57 -6.31 5.42
C GLN A 180 -27.18 -4.99 4.77
N LEU A 181 -26.45 -5.04 3.65
CA LEU A 181 -26.02 -3.84 2.91
C LEU A 181 -27.20 -3.04 2.35
N ARG A 182 -28.17 -3.70 1.71
CA ARG A 182 -29.40 -3.03 1.26
C ARG A 182 -30.19 -2.41 2.41
N GLY A 183 -30.21 -3.06 3.57
CA GLY A 183 -30.81 -2.51 4.78
C GLY A 183 -30.09 -1.25 5.27
N ALA A 184 -28.76 -1.23 5.23
CA ALA A 184 -27.95 -0.06 5.57
C ALA A 184 -28.18 1.10 4.59
N GLU A 185 -28.17 0.83 3.29
CA GLU A 185 -28.46 1.81 2.23
C GLU A 185 -29.84 2.44 2.39
N ALA A 186 -30.89 1.64 2.58
CA ALA A 186 -32.25 2.13 2.79
C ALA A 186 -32.37 3.06 4.02
N ILE A 187 -31.59 2.79 5.07
CA ILE A 187 -31.53 3.67 6.24
C ILE A 187 -30.78 4.97 5.93
N ALA A 188 -29.64 4.89 5.24
CA ALA A 188 -28.86 6.05 4.84
C ALA A 188 -29.70 7.01 3.96
N GLU A 189 -30.44 6.46 3.00
CA GLU A 189 -31.39 7.19 2.15
C GLU A 189 -32.52 7.82 2.96
N ARG A 190 -33.17 7.05 3.84
CA ARG A 190 -34.26 7.53 4.70
C ARG A 190 -33.82 8.69 5.60
N LEU A 191 -32.60 8.62 6.12
CA LEU A 191 -32.02 9.67 6.95
C LEU A 191 -31.43 10.83 6.13
N ARG A 192 -31.31 10.68 4.81
CA ARG A 192 -30.61 11.61 3.90
C ARG A 192 -29.24 11.98 4.44
N SER A 193 -28.49 10.96 4.87
CA SER A 193 -27.18 11.15 5.48
C SER A 193 -26.06 10.78 4.52
N PRO A 194 -25.31 11.76 3.98
CA PRO A 194 -24.17 11.47 3.13
C PRO A 194 -23.16 10.59 3.84
N TRP A 195 -22.84 10.86 5.10
CA TRP A 195 -21.86 10.05 5.83
C TRP A 195 -22.25 8.57 5.94
N LEU A 196 -23.52 8.25 6.21
CA LEU A 196 -24.00 6.86 6.22
C LEU A 196 -24.03 6.25 4.81
N SER A 197 -24.39 7.05 3.79
CA SER A 197 -24.36 6.62 2.38
C SER A 197 -22.94 6.24 1.97
N TYR A 198 -21.96 7.07 2.33
CA TYR A 198 -20.53 6.81 2.10
C TYR A 198 -20.08 5.51 2.76
N ALA A 199 -20.41 5.32 4.05
CA ALA A 199 -20.05 4.10 4.76
C ALA A 199 -20.72 2.84 4.14
N ALA A 200 -21.98 2.92 3.73
CA ALA A 200 -22.69 1.81 3.09
C ALA A 200 -22.10 1.48 1.69
N GLN A 201 -21.79 2.50 0.88
CA GLN A 201 -21.20 2.33 -0.44
C GLN A 201 -19.80 1.71 -0.38
N LEU A 202 -18.96 2.10 0.59
CA LEU A 202 -17.68 1.44 0.83
C LEU A 202 -17.88 -0.06 1.16
N ALA A 203 -18.91 -0.40 1.94
CA ALA A 203 -19.16 -1.77 2.38
C ALA A 203 -19.64 -2.64 1.22
N ALA A 204 -20.53 -2.09 0.40
CA ALA A 204 -20.97 -2.71 -0.84
C ALA A 204 -19.81 -2.93 -1.82
N SER A 205 -18.91 -1.95 -1.93
CA SER A 205 -17.71 -2.07 -2.78
C SER A 205 -16.78 -3.17 -2.30
N GLU A 206 -16.55 -3.27 -0.99
CA GLU A 206 -15.75 -4.33 -0.38
C GLU A 206 -16.38 -5.71 -0.62
N ALA A 207 -17.70 -5.84 -0.45
CA ALA A 207 -18.43 -7.07 -0.69
C ALA A 207 -18.38 -7.48 -2.16
N ALA A 208 -18.57 -6.55 -3.10
CA ALA A 208 -18.45 -6.80 -4.53
C ALA A 208 -17.03 -7.27 -4.91
N ARG A 209 -15.99 -6.63 -4.35
CA ARG A 209 -14.60 -7.01 -4.56
C ARG A 209 -14.31 -8.42 -4.05
N SER A 210 -14.76 -8.74 -2.82
CA SER A 210 -14.61 -10.07 -2.22
C SER A 210 -15.34 -11.16 -3.04
N ALA A 211 -16.46 -10.79 -3.64
CA ALA A 211 -17.24 -11.63 -4.54
C ALA A 211 -16.66 -11.79 -5.96
N GLY A 212 -15.53 -11.15 -6.27
CA GLY A 212 -14.93 -11.14 -7.62
C GLY A 212 -15.65 -10.24 -8.64
N ASP A 213 -16.63 -9.44 -8.22
CA ASP A 213 -17.33 -8.47 -9.07
C ASP A 213 -16.56 -7.15 -9.12
N ARG A 214 -15.54 -7.10 -10.00
CA ARG A 214 -14.69 -5.92 -10.18
C ARG A 214 -15.49 -4.69 -10.64
N HIS A 215 -16.49 -4.87 -11.51
CA HIS A 215 -17.29 -3.76 -12.04
C HIS A 215 -18.17 -3.13 -10.95
N GLY A 216 -18.87 -3.97 -10.18
CA GLY A 216 -19.69 -3.51 -9.05
C GLY A 216 -18.83 -2.82 -7.98
N ALA A 217 -17.64 -3.35 -7.69
CA ALA A 217 -16.71 -2.73 -6.75
C ALA A 217 -16.28 -1.33 -7.21
N LEU A 218 -15.86 -1.18 -8.48
CA LEU A 218 -15.44 0.12 -9.02
C LEU A 218 -16.57 1.15 -9.08
N ALA A 219 -17.79 0.73 -9.40
CA ALA A 219 -18.96 1.60 -9.39
C ALA A 219 -19.24 2.15 -7.99
N GLY A 220 -19.20 1.29 -6.97
CA GLY A 220 -19.36 1.70 -5.58
C GLY A 220 -18.20 2.57 -5.07
N ILE A 221 -16.96 2.25 -5.42
CA ILE A 221 -15.76 3.05 -5.08
C ILE A 221 -15.91 4.46 -5.65
N ARG A 222 -16.28 4.60 -6.93
CA ARG A 222 -16.46 5.90 -7.58
C ARG A 222 -17.48 6.76 -6.83
N ALA A 223 -18.65 6.19 -6.53
CA ALA A 223 -19.69 6.90 -5.79
C ALA A 223 -19.22 7.32 -4.39
N ALA A 224 -18.59 6.39 -3.64
CA ALA A 224 -18.11 6.67 -2.30
C ALA A 224 -17.00 7.72 -2.30
N PHE A 225 -16.01 7.63 -3.20
CA PHE A 225 -14.86 8.52 -3.23
C PHE A 225 -15.23 9.93 -3.69
N GLN A 226 -16.11 10.06 -4.70
CA GLN A 226 -16.64 11.35 -5.11
C GLN A 226 -17.36 12.04 -3.94
N GLN A 227 -18.20 11.30 -3.22
CA GLN A 227 -18.93 11.83 -2.07
C GLN A 227 -17.98 12.14 -0.89
N GLY A 228 -16.98 11.29 -0.67
CA GLY A 228 -15.95 11.50 0.35
C GLY A 228 -15.12 12.75 0.07
N GLN A 229 -14.80 13.02 -1.19
CA GLN A 229 -14.13 14.25 -1.61
C GLN A 229 -15.02 15.48 -1.41
N GLU A 230 -16.29 15.41 -1.84
CA GLU A 230 -17.26 16.52 -1.73
C GLU A 230 -17.46 16.98 -0.29
N TYR A 231 -17.66 16.04 0.64
CA TYR A 231 -17.94 16.33 2.04
C TYR A 231 -16.71 16.29 2.96
N GLY A 232 -15.53 16.00 2.41
CA GLY A 232 -14.30 15.88 3.18
C GLY A 232 -14.25 14.67 4.13
N PHE A 233 -15.01 13.62 3.85
CA PHE A 233 -14.96 12.39 4.65
C PHE A 233 -13.62 11.68 4.48
N ARG A 234 -13.23 10.93 5.51
CA ARG A 234 -12.03 10.10 5.54
C ARG A 234 -12.41 8.66 5.84
N GLN A 235 -11.63 7.95 6.66
CA GLN A 235 -11.98 6.61 7.07
C GLN A 235 -13.18 6.64 8.04
N PRO A 236 -14.25 5.88 7.78
CA PRO A 236 -15.35 5.76 8.74
C PRO A 236 -14.92 4.89 9.94
N PRO A 237 -15.35 5.24 11.18
CA PRO A 237 -15.29 4.33 12.32
C PRO A 237 -15.91 2.97 12.02
N GLY A 238 -15.34 1.89 12.53
CA GLY A 238 -15.77 0.52 12.24
C GLY A 238 -15.02 -0.14 11.09
N TRP A 239 -14.29 0.63 10.27
CA TRP A 239 -13.59 0.06 9.12
C TRP A 239 -12.29 -0.64 9.48
N GLN A 240 -11.99 -1.72 8.76
CA GLN A 240 -10.66 -2.32 8.77
C GLN A 240 -9.72 -1.53 7.86
N PRO A 241 -8.58 -1.02 8.35
CA PRO A 241 -7.61 -0.31 7.50
C PRO A 241 -7.19 -1.12 6.26
N ARG A 242 -7.04 -2.44 6.43
CA ARG A 242 -6.75 -3.41 5.35
C ARG A 242 -7.80 -3.37 4.24
N ALA A 243 -9.08 -3.47 4.59
CA ALA A 243 -10.17 -3.47 3.61
C ALA A 243 -10.21 -2.18 2.78
N LEU A 244 -10.02 -1.03 3.43
CA LEU A 244 -9.96 0.25 2.75
C LEU A 244 -8.71 0.36 1.86
N ALA A 245 -7.57 -0.17 2.31
CA ALA A 245 -6.34 -0.23 1.51
C ALA A 245 -6.57 -0.98 0.18
N GLU A 246 -7.24 -2.14 0.23
CA GLU A 246 -7.57 -2.93 -0.96
C GLU A 246 -8.50 -2.20 -1.93
N LEU A 247 -9.47 -1.42 -1.42
CA LEU A 247 -10.30 -0.56 -2.26
C LEU A 247 -9.47 0.56 -2.91
N CYS A 248 -8.56 1.19 -2.16
CA CYS A 248 -7.64 2.19 -2.71
C CYS A 248 -6.68 1.62 -3.75
N VAL A 249 -6.20 0.38 -3.57
CA VAL A 249 -5.39 -0.33 -4.59
C VAL A 249 -6.18 -0.43 -5.88
N LEU A 250 -7.41 -0.94 -5.83
CA LEU A 250 -8.27 -1.09 -7.00
C LEU A 250 -8.60 0.28 -7.65
N ALA A 251 -8.87 1.29 -6.84
CA ALA A 251 -9.15 2.65 -7.32
C ALA A 251 -7.95 3.27 -8.07
N LEU A 252 -6.74 3.09 -7.53
CA LEU A 252 -5.52 3.65 -8.12
C LEU A 252 -5.05 2.89 -9.37
N ASP A 253 -5.29 1.58 -9.41
CA ASP A 253 -5.02 0.73 -10.58
C ASP A 253 -5.92 1.13 -11.77
N GLU A 254 -7.19 1.46 -11.50
CA GLU A 254 -8.22 1.79 -12.51
C GLU A 254 -8.42 3.30 -12.70
N GLU A 255 -7.56 4.12 -12.08
CA GLU A 255 -7.60 5.59 -12.11
C GLU A 255 -8.96 6.21 -11.71
N VAL A 256 -9.66 5.58 -10.76
CA VAL A 256 -10.91 6.08 -10.17
C VAL A 256 -10.59 6.97 -8.97
N GLU A 257 -10.92 8.26 -9.09
CA GLU A 257 -10.70 9.28 -8.03
C GLU A 257 -9.30 9.18 -7.38
N PRO A 258 -8.20 9.18 -8.17
CA PRO A 258 -6.87 8.81 -7.70
C PRO A 258 -6.32 9.77 -6.64
N ASP A 259 -6.69 11.04 -6.68
CA ASP A 259 -6.25 12.05 -5.71
C ASP A 259 -6.84 11.78 -4.32
N PHE A 260 -8.13 11.46 -4.27
CA PHE A 260 -8.81 11.12 -3.04
C PHE A 260 -8.32 9.78 -2.48
N ALA A 261 -8.13 8.77 -3.34
CA ALA A 261 -7.55 7.49 -2.96
C ALA A 261 -6.14 7.65 -2.35
N ARG A 262 -5.29 8.50 -2.96
CA ARG A 262 -3.95 8.82 -2.42
C ARG A 262 -4.03 9.53 -1.08
N ALA A 263 -4.96 10.47 -0.91
CA ALA A 263 -5.18 11.16 0.35
C ALA A 263 -5.62 10.17 1.45
N LEU A 264 -6.57 9.27 1.16
CA LEU A 264 -7.00 8.24 2.11
C LEU A 264 -5.85 7.34 2.57
N VAL A 265 -5.00 6.88 1.64
CA VAL A 265 -3.84 6.05 1.98
C VAL A 265 -2.83 6.80 2.84
N ARG A 266 -2.53 8.07 2.50
CA ARG A 266 -1.59 8.91 3.26
C ARG A 266 -2.11 9.22 4.66
N ASP A 267 -3.36 9.70 4.76
CA ASP A 267 -3.99 10.12 6.02
C ASP A 267 -4.20 8.92 6.96
N GLY A 268 -4.61 7.76 6.41
CA GLY A 268 -4.85 6.54 7.18
C GLY A 268 -3.63 5.64 7.37
N ARG A 269 -2.47 5.98 6.78
CA ARG A 269 -1.30 5.09 6.66
C ARG A 269 -1.69 3.66 6.25
N LEU A 270 -2.59 3.56 5.27
CA LEU A 270 -3.23 2.30 4.90
C LEU A 270 -2.21 1.36 4.25
N ALA A 271 -2.25 0.09 4.63
CA ALA A 271 -1.39 -0.96 4.08
C ALA A 271 -2.25 -2.16 3.65
N PRO A 272 -2.21 -2.57 2.38
CA PRO A 272 -2.88 -3.78 1.89
C PRO A 272 -2.11 -5.04 2.30
N ASP A 273 -2.68 -6.21 2.07
CA ASP A 273 -2.02 -7.48 2.42
C ASP A 273 -0.79 -7.75 1.56
N THR A 274 -0.98 -7.49 0.27
CA THR A 274 0.05 -7.66 -0.74
C THR A 274 0.51 -6.26 -1.15
N PRO A 275 1.79 -5.94 -0.99
CA PRO A 275 2.36 -4.69 -1.47
C PRO A 275 1.96 -4.44 -2.93
N PRO A 276 1.33 -3.30 -3.27
CA PRO A 276 0.82 -3.04 -4.61
C PRO A 276 1.96 -2.51 -5.49
N LEU A 277 3.01 -3.31 -5.67
CA LEU A 277 4.26 -2.88 -6.32
C LEU A 277 4.07 -2.49 -7.79
N ARG A 278 3.00 -3.00 -8.43
CA ARG A 278 2.59 -2.67 -9.81
C ARG A 278 1.82 -1.36 -9.91
N VAL A 279 1.19 -0.92 -8.82
CA VAL A 279 0.34 0.28 -8.82
C VAL A 279 1.24 1.51 -8.72
N SER A 280 1.56 2.08 -9.88
CA SER A 280 2.48 3.21 -10.04
C SER A 280 2.09 4.45 -9.21
N ARG A 281 0.77 4.66 -9.03
CA ARG A 281 0.17 5.79 -8.30
C ARG A 281 0.03 5.56 -6.80
N TRP A 282 0.39 4.38 -6.28
CA TRP A 282 0.35 4.15 -4.83
C TRP A 282 1.28 5.13 -4.11
N PRO A 283 0.79 5.85 -3.07
CA PRO A 283 1.54 6.92 -2.43
C PRO A 283 2.53 6.36 -1.40
N TRP A 284 3.51 5.60 -1.89
CA TRP A 284 4.60 5.05 -1.09
C TRP A 284 5.30 6.14 -0.28
N PRO A 285 5.39 6.00 1.06
CA PRO A 285 6.18 6.90 1.90
C PRO A 285 7.65 6.97 1.47
N PHE A 286 8.21 5.85 1.02
CA PHE A 286 9.57 5.78 0.49
C PHE A 286 9.63 5.02 -0.83
N ARG A 287 10.40 5.53 -1.79
CA ARG A 287 10.71 4.82 -3.04
C ARG A 287 12.22 4.71 -3.21
N ILE A 288 12.70 3.51 -3.50
CA ILE A 288 14.11 3.22 -3.76
C ILE A 288 14.24 2.71 -5.19
N ARG A 289 15.05 3.39 -5.99
CA ARG A 289 15.45 2.97 -7.32
C ARG A 289 16.93 2.61 -7.30
N THR A 290 17.24 1.50 -7.96
CA THR A 290 18.57 0.91 -8.01
C THR A 290 18.99 0.51 -9.43
N PHE A 291 18.05 0.29 -10.36
CA PHE A 291 18.38 0.02 -11.76
C PHE A 291 18.67 1.32 -12.54
N GLY A 292 19.85 1.40 -13.15
CA GLY A 292 20.30 2.57 -13.91
C GLY A 292 20.84 3.73 -13.05
N GLY A 293 20.86 3.57 -11.73
CA GLY A 293 21.32 4.59 -10.79
C GLY A 293 20.71 4.37 -9.40
N PHE A 294 21.22 5.08 -8.39
CA PHE A 294 20.63 5.07 -7.06
C PHE A 294 19.82 6.33 -6.78
N GLU A 295 18.54 6.16 -6.44
CA GLU A 295 17.69 7.24 -6.00
C GLU A 295 16.83 6.76 -4.81
N CYS A 296 16.75 7.58 -3.76
CA CYS A 296 15.87 7.33 -2.63
C CYS A 296 14.97 8.56 -2.42
N LEU A 297 13.66 8.37 -2.55
CA LEU A 297 12.65 9.41 -2.42
C LEU A 297 11.90 9.21 -1.11
N ARG A 298 11.63 10.32 -0.40
CA ARG A 298 10.64 10.39 0.69
C ARG A 298 9.41 11.11 0.15
N GLY A 299 8.31 10.39 0.01
CA GLY A 299 7.15 10.82 -0.78
C GLY A 299 7.58 11.09 -2.22
N ASP A 300 7.50 12.36 -2.64
CA ASP A 300 7.86 12.82 -3.98
C ASP A 300 9.19 13.60 -4.02
N SER A 301 9.91 13.68 -2.89
CA SER A 301 11.16 14.47 -2.77
C SER A 301 12.40 13.57 -2.63
N PRO A 302 13.49 13.84 -3.39
CA PRO A 302 14.78 13.17 -3.17
C PRO A 302 15.30 13.40 -1.75
N LEU A 303 15.72 12.32 -1.10
CA LEU A 303 16.51 12.42 0.11
C LEU A 303 17.87 13.02 -0.26
N GLU A 304 18.16 14.22 0.25
CA GLU A 304 19.44 14.90 0.01
C GLU A 304 20.59 14.04 0.53
N LEU A 305 21.30 13.40 -0.41
CA LEU A 305 22.57 12.74 -0.14
C LEU A 305 23.60 13.85 0.05
N SER A 306 24.21 13.93 1.24
CA SER A 306 25.26 14.92 1.52
C SER A 306 26.31 14.94 0.39
N ALA A 307 26.72 16.13 -0.04
CA ALA A 307 27.67 16.38 -1.13
C ALA A 307 29.07 15.72 -0.97
N LYS A 308 29.34 15.03 0.14
CA LYS A 308 30.58 14.29 0.41
C LYS A 308 30.53 12.79 0.05
N GLY A 309 29.57 12.38 -0.78
CA GLY A 309 29.37 10.99 -1.21
C GLY A 309 28.40 10.22 -0.31
N PRO A 310 28.00 8.99 -0.67
CA PRO A 310 27.07 8.21 0.12
C PRO A 310 27.74 7.86 1.46
N GLY A 311 27.37 8.54 2.54
CA GLY A 311 27.82 8.16 3.87
C GLY A 311 27.46 6.69 4.16
N ARG A 312 28.17 6.06 5.11
CA ARG A 312 27.91 4.67 5.55
C ARG A 312 26.42 4.31 5.74
N PRO A 313 25.52 5.20 6.19
CA PRO A 313 24.08 4.92 6.22
C PRO A 313 23.48 4.55 4.86
N MET A 314 23.83 5.25 3.78
CA MET A 314 23.24 4.98 2.47
C MET A 314 23.84 3.72 1.83
N GLU A 315 25.12 3.46 2.08
CA GLU A 315 25.76 2.21 1.69
C GLU A 315 25.12 1.01 2.40
N LEU A 316 24.78 1.14 3.70
CA LEU A 316 24.02 0.12 4.42
C LEU A 316 22.68 -0.19 3.74
N LEU A 317 21.95 0.85 3.28
CA LEU A 317 20.70 0.65 2.56
C LEU A 317 20.90 -0.08 1.22
N LYS A 318 21.92 0.31 0.44
CA LYS A 318 22.27 -0.33 -0.85
C LYS A 318 22.65 -1.80 -0.67
N VAL A 319 23.51 -2.11 0.32
CA VAL A 319 23.90 -3.50 0.63
C VAL A 319 22.70 -4.30 1.12
N LEU A 320 21.84 -3.73 1.95
CA LEU A 320 20.60 -4.37 2.37
C LEU A 320 19.71 -4.74 1.17
N VAL A 321 19.56 -3.83 0.20
CA VAL A 321 18.81 -4.10 -1.03
C VAL A 321 19.48 -5.17 -1.89
N ALA A 322 20.80 -5.11 -2.04
CA ALA A 322 21.57 -6.10 -2.80
C ALA A 322 21.50 -7.52 -2.20
N LEU A 323 21.30 -7.63 -0.88
CA LEU A 323 21.12 -8.89 -0.17
C LEU A 323 19.64 -9.33 -0.06
N GLY A 324 18.74 -8.69 -0.81
CA GLY A 324 17.32 -9.08 -0.94
C GLY A 324 16.36 -8.28 -0.07
N SER A 325 16.82 -7.30 0.71
CA SER A 325 16.01 -6.36 1.50
C SER A 325 15.19 -6.95 2.66
N HIS A 326 15.14 -8.27 2.83
CA HIS A 326 14.33 -8.93 3.84
C HIS A 326 15.14 -9.97 4.62
N ASN A 327 14.94 -10.00 5.94
CA ASN A 327 15.52 -11.00 6.83
C ASN A 327 17.05 -11.15 6.75
N VAL A 328 17.76 -10.06 6.42
CA VAL A 328 19.21 -10.04 6.21
C VAL A 328 19.93 -9.99 7.55
N ARG A 329 20.91 -10.87 7.78
CA ARG A 329 21.65 -10.90 9.04
C ARG A 329 22.43 -9.62 9.25
N ALA A 330 22.35 -9.04 10.44
CA ALA A 330 23.12 -7.87 10.83
C ALA A 330 24.64 -8.12 10.71
N GLU A 331 25.11 -9.33 11.02
CA GLU A 331 26.53 -9.68 10.84
C GLU A 331 26.96 -9.59 9.37
N ALA A 332 26.15 -10.10 8.43
CA ALA A 332 26.48 -10.04 7.01
C ALA A 332 26.54 -8.59 6.48
N LEU A 333 25.68 -7.71 7.00
CA LEU A 333 25.72 -6.27 6.69
C LEU A 333 26.95 -5.61 7.28
N ALA A 334 27.32 -5.97 8.51
CA ALA A 334 28.51 -5.45 9.18
C ALA A 334 29.79 -5.88 8.46
N ASP A 335 29.91 -7.16 8.08
CA ASP A 335 31.06 -7.71 7.36
C ASP A 335 31.22 -7.08 5.97
N ALA A 336 30.11 -6.84 5.27
CA ALA A 336 30.13 -6.20 3.95
C ALA A 336 30.61 -4.74 4.01
N LEU A 337 30.19 -3.99 5.04
CA LEU A 337 30.54 -2.56 5.18
C LEU A 337 31.91 -2.34 5.82
N TRP A 338 32.30 -3.19 6.77
CA TRP A 338 33.57 -3.09 7.51
C TRP A 338 34.38 -4.41 7.45
N PRO A 339 34.86 -4.82 6.26
CA PRO A 339 35.51 -6.13 6.08
C PRO A 339 36.87 -6.28 6.76
N HIS A 340 37.45 -5.20 7.30
CA HIS A 340 38.82 -5.16 7.84
C HIS A 340 38.89 -4.82 9.32
N VAL A 341 37.77 -4.94 10.05
CA VAL A 341 37.72 -4.68 11.50
C VAL A 341 37.22 -5.91 12.25
N GLU A 342 37.49 -5.98 13.55
CA GLU A 342 36.98 -7.06 14.39
C GLU A 342 35.45 -7.07 14.45
N ALA A 343 34.85 -8.26 14.54
CA ALA A 343 33.40 -8.46 14.46
C ALA A 343 32.61 -7.62 15.48
N ASP A 344 33.08 -7.53 16.73
CA ASP A 344 32.44 -6.73 17.77
C ASP A 344 32.43 -5.23 17.44
N TYR A 345 33.49 -4.74 16.80
CA TYR A 345 33.58 -3.35 16.37
C TYR A 345 32.71 -3.09 15.13
N ALA A 346 32.68 -4.04 14.19
CA ALA A 346 31.82 -3.99 13.01
C ALA A 346 30.34 -3.91 13.42
N TYR A 347 29.91 -4.76 14.36
CA TYR A 347 28.52 -4.79 14.84
C TYR A 347 28.13 -3.51 15.60
N LYS A 348 29.03 -2.95 16.41
CA LYS A 348 28.80 -1.65 17.07
C LYS A 348 28.65 -0.52 16.05
N SER A 349 29.49 -0.52 15.03
CA SER A 349 29.45 0.46 13.93
C SER A 349 28.19 0.31 13.06
N PHE A 350 27.75 -0.93 12.81
CA PHE A 350 26.47 -1.24 12.18
C PHE A 350 25.31 -0.63 12.97
N THR A 351 25.25 -0.88 14.28
CA THR A 351 24.14 -0.39 15.13
C THR A 351 24.08 1.14 15.14
N ALA A 352 25.23 1.81 15.26
CA ALA A 352 25.31 3.27 15.19
C ALA A 352 24.90 3.82 13.80
N THR A 353 25.28 3.12 12.73
CA THR A 353 24.95 3.48 11.35
C THR A 353 23.47 3.28 11.05
N LEU A 354 22.86 2.20 11.53
CA LEU A 354 21.42 1.94 11.44
C LEU A 354 20.62 3.04 12.14
N HIS A 355 21.03 3.45 13.33
CA HIS A 355 20.38 4.55 14.05
C HIS A 355 20.48 5.86 13.26
N ARG A 356 21.62 6.15 12.63
CA ARG A 356 21.76 7.33 11.76
C ARG A 356 20.86 7.23 10.53
N LEU A 357 20.77 6.05 9.91
CA LEU A 357 19.91 5.82 8.75
C LEU A 357 18.43 6.03 9.09
N ARG A 358 17.95 5.49 10.20
CA ARG A 358 16.57 5.72 10.67
C ARG A 358 16.29 7.21 10.91
N ARG A 359 17.22 7.93 11.54
CA ARG A 359 17.11 9.40 11.70
C ARG A 359 17.08 10.14 10.38
N MET A 360 17.83 9.69 9.37
CA MET A 360 17.78 10.26 8.02
C MET A 360 16.47 9.97 7.30
N LEU A 361 15.80 8.86 7.62
CA LEU A 361 14.50 8.52 7.05
C LEU A 361 13.35 9.22 7.80
N GLU A 362 13.58 9.66 9.04
CA GLU A 362 12.58 10.24 9.96
C GLU A 362 11.43 9.29 10.29
N ASP A 363 11.65 7.98 10.10
CA ASP A 363 10.69 6.93 10.39
C ASP A 363 11.45 5.64 10.77
N ASP A 364 11.26 5.20 12.02
CA ASP A 364 11.92 4.03 12.58
C ASP A 364 11.33 2.71 12.03
N ASP A 365 10.08 2.72 11.56
CA ASP A 365 9.35 1.53 11.09
C ASP A 365 9.75 1.11 9.68
N VAL A 366 10.50 1.95 8.97
CA VAL A 366 11.02 1.66 7.62
C VAL A 366 12.02 0.49 7.66
N LEU A 367 12.83 0.44 8.72
CA LEU A 367 13.91 -0.53 8.90
C LEU A 367 13.69 -1.30 10.19
N VAL A 368 13.15 -2.51 10.08
CA VAL A 368 12.79 -3.35 11.23
C VAL A 368 13.93 -4.33 11.52
N LEU A 369 14.51 -4.22 12.71
CA LEU A 369 15.51 -5.16 13.22
C LEU A 369 14.84 -6.10 14.23
N ARG A 370 14.74 -7.39 13.91
CA ARG A 370 14.20 -8.44 14.79
C ARG A 370 15.11 -9.65 14.76
N ASP A 371 15.43 -10.21 15.93
CA ASP A 371 16.29 -11.40 16.07
C ASP A 371 17.62 -11.32 15.30
N GLY A 372 18.27 -10.14 15.34
CA GLY A 372 19.52 -9.89 14.62
C GLY A 372 19.40 -9.78 13.10
N ARG A 373 18.17 -9.66 12.57
CA ARG A 373 17.90 -9.58 11.13
C ARG A 373 17.18 -8.30 10.75
N LEU A 374 17.72 -7.62 9.76
CA LEU A 374 17.23 -6.35 9.26
C LEU A 374 16.32 -6.58 8.04
N THR A 375 15.17 -5.90 8.03
CA THR A 375 14.17 -5.98 6.96
C THR A 375 13.68 -4.59 6.61
N LEU A 376 13.59 -4.28 5.31
CA LEU A 376 12.84 -3.13 4.81
C LEU A 376 11.34 -3.43 4.87
N ASN A 377 10.59 -2.51 5.45
CA ASN A 377 9.14 -2.67 5.64
C ASN A 377 8.39 -2.52 4.31
N LYS A 378 7.87 -3.63 3.80
CA LYS A 378 7.14 -3.70 2.52
C LYS A 378 5.82 -2.90 2.49
N ALA A 379 5.31 -2.47 3.64
CA ALA A 379 4.13 -1.60 3.71
C ALA A 379 4.48 -0.12 3.49
N LEU A 380 5.73 0.28 3.73
CA LEU A 380 6.17 1.68 3.70
C LEU A 380 7.11 1.99 2.53
N VAL A 381 7.78 0.97 1.99
CA VAL A 381 8.84 1.13 1.00
C VAL A 381 8.47 0.42 -0.28
N TRP A 382 8.68 1.11 -1.40
CA TRP A 382 8.74 0.50 -2.71
C TRP A 382 10.20 0.41 -3.15
N VAL A 383 10.57 -0.73 -3.73
CA VAL A 383 11.90 -0.96 -4.31
C VAL A 383 11.72 -1.50 -5.72
N ASP A 384 12.42 -0.93 -6.69
CA ASP A 384 12.34 -1.36 -8.09
C ASP A 384 12.77 -2.82 -8.31
N THR A 385 13.73 -3.33 -7.52
CA THR A 385 14.07 -4.76 -7.50
C THR A 385 12.86 -5.61 -7.15
N TRP A 386 12.12 -5.29 -6.08
CA TRP A 386 10.93 -6.04 -5.69
C TRP A 386 9.83 -6.01 -6.76
N ALA A 387 9.61 -4.83 -7.35
CA ALA A 387 8.63 -4.68 -8.42
C ALA A 387 9.01 -5.54 -9.62
N LEU A 388 10.28 -5.57 -10.00
CA LEU A 388 10.77 -6.40 -11.10
C LEU A 388 10.66 -7.89 -10.77
N GLU A 389 11.08 -8.32 -9.57
CA GLU A 389 10.97 -9.72 -9.15
C GLU A 389 9.52 -10.21 -9.22
N GLN A 390 8.57 -9.42 -8.71
CA GLN A 390 7.15 -9.76 -8.75
C GLN A 390 6.65 -9.88 -10.20
N GLN A 391 7.03 -8.97 -11.10
CA GLN A 391 6.64 -9.07 -12.52
C GLN A 391 7.14 -10.36 -13.17
N LEU A 392 8.40 -10.71 -12.92
CA LEU A 392 9.00 -11.92 -13.47
C LEU A 392 8.32 -13.18 -12.91
N ASP A 393 8.03 -13.20 -11.61
CA ASP A 393 7.38 -14.34 -10.95
C ASP A 393 5.91 -14.50 -11.39
N ASP A 394 5.16 -13.40 -11.54
CA ASP A 394 3.79 -13.38 -12.07
C ASP A 394 3.74 -13.95 -13.49
N PHE A 395 4.70 -13.58 -14.34
CA PHE A 395 4.80 -14.09 -15.70
C PHE A 395 5.12 -15.58 -15.74
N ASP A 396 6.09 -16.03 -14.94
CA ASP A 396 6.41 -17.45 -14.82
C ASP A 396 5.22 -18.28 -14.33
N ALA A 397 4.41 -17.74 -13.41
CA ALA A 397 3.17 -18.37 -12.94
C ALA A 397 2.11 -18.46 -14.05
N LYS A 398 1.88 -17.37 -14.78
CA LYS A 398 0.93 -17.32 -15.91
C LYS A 398 1.30 -18.31 -17.01
N LEU A 399 2.59 -18.52 -17.27
CA LEU A 399 3.07 -19.48 -18.27
C LEU A 399 2.91 -20.95 -17.89
N ARG A 400 2.92 -21.27 -16.59
CA ARG A 400 2.66 -22.64 -16.11
C ARG A 400 1.17 -22.99 -16.21
N GLY A 401 0.30 -21.99 -16.17
CA GLY A 401 -1.10 -22.12 -16.58
C GLY A 401 -1.17 -22.25 -18.09
N MET A 402 -1.61 -23.41 -18.58
CA MET A 402 -1.89 -23.64 -20.00
C MET A 402 -2.85 -22.53 -20.49
N ASP A 403 -2.47 -21.83 -21.57
CA ASP A 403 -3.26 -20.84 -22.36
C ASP A 403 -2.97 -19.33 -22.24
N ALA A 404 -2.14 -18.82 -21.32
CA ALA A 404 -1.89 -17.36 -21.25
C ALA A 404 -0.87 -16.82 -22.28
N CYS A 405 -0.09 -17.70 -22.91
CA CYS A 405 0.97 -17.29 -23.86
C CYS A 405 0.47 -17.09 -25.30
N ALA A 406 -0.84 -17.25 -25.57
CA ALA A 406 -1.41 -17.04 -26.90
C ALA A 406 -1.76 -15.57 -27.19
N ASP A 407 -1.89 -14.74 -26.15
CA ASP A 407 -2.30 -13.35 -26.29
C ASP A 407 -1.09 -12.44 -26.55
N GLU A 408 -0.99 -11.95 -27.79
CA GLU A 408 0.03 -11.02 -28.25
C GLU A 408 0.09 -9.76 -27.37
N THR A 409 -1.07 -9.23 -26.99
CA THR A 409 -1.21 -7.99 -26.22
C THR A 409 -0.61 -8.14 -24.83
N LEU A 410 -0.88 -9.26 -24.15
CA LEU A 410 -0.29 -9.54 -22.84
C LEU A 410 1.23 -9.64 -22.87
N ARG A 411 1.82 -10.21 -23.93
CA ARG A 411 3.29 -10.29 -24.08
C ARG A 411 3.90 -8.90 -24.26
N ARG A 412 3.27 -8.06 -25.08
CA ARG A 412 3.75 -6.69 -25.32
C ARG A 412 3.69 -5.87 -24.02
N GLU A 413 2.55 -5.85 -23.35
CA GLU A 413 2.38 -5.14 -22.07
C GLU A 413 3.37 -5.62 -21.00
N SER A 414 3.52 -6.93 -20.84
CA SER A 414 4.48 -7.48 -19.85
C SER A 414 5.93 -7.11 -20.18
N THR A 415 6.28 -7.00 -21.47
CA THR A 415 7.61 -6.56 -21.89
C THR A 415 7.85 -5.09 -21.56
N GLU A 416 6.86 -4.23 -21.86
CA GLU A 416 6.90 -2.80 -21.54
C GLU A 416 7.10 -2.56 -20.04
N GLU A 417 6.33 -3.25 -19.19
CA GLU A 417 6.41 -3.12 -17.74
C GLU A 417 7.80 -3.49 -17.19
N VAL A 418 8.37 -4.61 -17.67
CA VAL A 418 9.69 -5.08 -17.24
C VAL A 418 10.80 -4.12 -17.67
N LEU A 419 10.75 -3.64 -18.92
CA LEU A 419 11.75 -2.71 -19.44
C LEU A 419 11.61 -1.29 -18.84
N ALA A 420 10.41 -0.89 -18.42
CA ALA A 420 10.21 0.36 -17.69
C ALA A 420 10.83 0.36 -16.28
N LEU A 421 10.91 -0.83 -15.65
CA LEU A 421 11.56 -1.05 -14.35
C LEU A 421 13.08 -1.19 -14.50
N TYR A 422 13.55 -1.94 -15.50
CA TYR A 422 14.98 -2.15 -15.75
C TYR A 422 15.57 -1.04 -16.62
N ARG A 423 15.97 0.07 -15.98
CA ARG A 423 16.57 1.24 -16.65
C ARG A 423 18.09 1.15 -16.84
N GLY A 424 18.66 0.00 -16.51
CA GLY A 424 20.08 -0.31 -16.61
C GLY A 424 20.57 -1.20 -15.48
N PRO A 425 21.88 -1.48 -15.40
CA PRO A 425 22.43 -2.35 -14.38
C PRO A 425 22.12 -1.87 -12.96
N PHE A 426 22.06 -2.78 -11.99
CA PHE A 426 21.87 -2.45 -10.58
C PHE A 426 23.07 -1.62 -10.06
N LEU A 427 22.82 -0.40 -9.60
CA LEU A 427 23.81 0.52 -9.01
C LEU A 427 25.07 0.73 -9.87
N PRO A 428 24.97 1.14 -11.15
CA PRO A 428 26.09 1.10 -12.09
C PRO A 428 27.26 2.01 -11.70
N ASP A 429 26.98 3.12 -11.01
CA ASP A 429 27.96 4.13 -10.60
C ASP A 429 28.67 3.80 -9.27
N GLU A 430 28.24 2.75 -8.58
CA GLU A 430 28.80 2.37 -7.28
C GLU A 430 30.05 1.49 -7.43
N SER A 431 30.95 1.60 -6.45
CA SER A 431 32.14 0.75 -6.36
C SER A 431 31.78 -0.73 -6.40
N GLU A 432 32.64 -1.53 -7.03
CA GLU A 432 32.49 -2.97 -7.14
C GLU A 432 32.57 -3.66 -5.76
N GLN A 433 31.41 -3.89 -5.15
CA GLN A 433 31.26 -4.74 -3.98
C GLN A 433 30.76 -6.13 -4.41
N PRO A 434 31.18 -7.23 -3.75
CA PRO A 434 30.74 -8.57 -4.10
C PRO A 434 29.22 -8.76 -4.12
N SER A 435 28.51 -8.14 -3.17
CA SER A 435 27.04 -8.17 -3.09
C SER A 435 26.38 -7.47 -4.27
N TYR A 436 26.92 -6.34 -4.74
CA TYR A 436 26.40 -5.61 -5.89
C TYR A 436 26.61 -6.39 -7.18
N ILE A 437 27.80 -6.98 -7.37
CA ILE A 437 28.10 -7.81 -8.53
C ILE A 437 27.16 -9.02 -8.57
N ALA A 438 27.00 -9.74 -7.45
CA ALA A 438 26.11 -10.89 -7.36
C ALA A 438 24.66 -10.51 -7.69
N CYS A 439 24.16 -9.38 -7.17
CA CYS A 439 22.83 -8.85 -7.45
C CYS A 439 22.66 -8.50 -8.94
N ARG A 440 23.61 -7.76 -9.54
CA ARG A 440 23.62 -7.40 -10.97
C ARG A 440 23.50 -8.65 -11.85
N GLU A 441 24.36 -9.65 -11.61
CA GLU A 441 24.39 -10.88 -12.40
C GLU A 441 23.14 -11.73 -12.20
N GLN A 442 22.59 -11.79 -10.97
CA GLN A 442 21.34 -12.48 -10.70
C GLN A 442 20.17 -11.89 -11.50
N PHE A 443 20.00 -10.56 -11.47
CA PHE A 443 18.92 -9.89 -12.22
C PHE A 443 19.12 -9.99 -13.72
N ARG A 444 20.35 -9.80 -14.21
CA ARG A 444 20.69 -9.97 -15.63
C ARG A 444 20.35 -11.38 -16.11
N ALA A 445 20.72 -12.41 -15.36
CA ALA A 445 20.42 -13.80 -15.70
C ALA A 445 18.90 -14.08 -15.70
N ARG A 446 18.14 -13.52 -14.75
CA ARG A 446 16.67 -13.65 -14.72
C ARG A 446 16.02 -12.96 -15.91
N LEU A 447 16.41 -11.72 -16.20
CA LEU A 447 15.89 -10.94 -17.33
C LEU A 447 16.18 -11.60 -18.68
N LEU A 448 17.39 -12.11 -18.88
CA LEU A 448 17.73 -12.82 -20.12
C LEU A 448 16.87 -14.07 -20.32
N ARG A 449 16.61 -14.84 -19.25
CA ARG A 449 15.70 -16.00 -19.33
C ARG A 449 14.28 -15.60 -19.67
N TYR A 450 13.80 -14.52 -19.08
CA TYR A 450 12.49 -13.94 -19.35
C TYR A 450 12.36 -13.49 -20.82
N LEU A 451 13.30 -12.66 -21.30
CA LEU A 451 13.32 -12.17 -22.68
C LEU A 451 13.42 -13.32 -23.69
N ALA A 452 14.25 -14.34 -23.42
CA ALA A 452 14.33 -15.54 -24.27
C ALA A 452 13.05 -16.38 -24.29
N ARG A 453 12.20 -16.27 -23.28
CA ARG A 453 10.88 -16.91 -23.29
C ARG A 453 9.87 -16.10 -24.09
N ILE A 454 9.87 -14.78 -23.91
CA ILE A 454 9.03 -13.85 -24.69
C ILE A 454 9.37 -13.91 -26.18
N ALA A 455 10.66 -13.81 -26.52
CA ALA A 455 11.14 -13.90 -27.90
C ALA A 455 10.69 -15.18 -28.59
N ARG A 456 10.76 -16.33 -27.92
CA ARG A 456 10.23 -17.60 -28.46
C ARG A 456 8.73 -17.56 -28.74
N GLY A 457 7.94 -16.95 -27.86
CA GLY A 457 6.51 -16.78 -28.08
C GLY A 457 6.19 -15.91 -29.30
N TRP A 458 7.03 -14.92 -29.60
CA TRP A 458 6.92 -14.10 -30.82
C TRP A 458 7.35 -14.86 -32.07
N GLU A 459 8.43 -15.64 -31.98
CA GLU A 459 8.88 -16.51 -33.09
C GLU A 459 7.83 -17.57 -33.44
N GLU A 460 7.21 -18.21 -32.43
CA GLU A 460 6.11 -19.18 -32.63
C GLU A 460 4.86 -18.52 -33.25
N ALA A 461 4.69 -17.21 -33.08
CA ALA A 461 3.61 -16.42 -33.66
C ALA A 461 3.98 -15.78 -35.01
N ASP A 462 5.10 -16.17 -35.63
CA ASP A 462 5.60 -15.65 -36.92
C ASP A 462 5.86 -14.13 -36.92
N ALA A 463 6.27 -13.58 -35.76
CA ALA A 463 6.60 -12.16 -35.58
C ALA A 463 8.05 -11.94 -35.09
N PRO A 464 9.07 -12.31 -35.91
CA PRO A 464 10.47 -12.28 -35.49
C PRO A 464 11.03 -10.88 -35.23
N GLU A 465 10.47 -9.83 -35.85
CA GLU A 465 10.87 -8.44 -35.60
C GLU A 465 10.58 -8.02 -34.16
N ALA A 466 9.45 -8.45 -33.59
CA ALA A 466 9.09 -8.17 -32.20
C ALA A 466 10.04 -8.85 -31.21
N ALA A 467 10.54 -10.05 -31.54
CA ALA A 467 11.56 -10.73 -30.75
C ALA A 467 12.90 -9.96 -30.75
N ALA A 468 13.32 -9.45 -31.91
CA ALA A 468 14.53 -8.63 -32.02
C ALA A 468 14.41 -7.29 -31.27
N ASP A 469 13.25 -6.63 -31.34
CA ASP A 469 12.98 -5.36 -30.64
C ASP A 469 13.17 -5.48 -29.11
N CYS A 470 12.68 -6.58 -28.52
CA CYS A 470 12.85 -6.85 -27.09
C CYS A 470 14.33 -6.84 -26.66
N TYR A 471 15.21 -7.46 -27.45
CA TYR A 471 16.64 -7.50 -27.17
C TYR A 471 17.33 -6.17 -27.45
N LEU A 472 16.93 -5.45 -28.49
CA LEU A 472 17.45 -4.11 -28.79
C LEU A 472 17.21 -3.15 -27.62
N ARG A 473 15.99 -3.11 -27.11
CA ARG A 473 15.62 -2.26 -25.96
C ARG A 473 16.33 -2.66 -24.67
N PHE A 474 16.52 -3.96 -24.44
CA PHE A 474 17.32 -4.42 -23.31
C PHE A 474 18.79 -3.99 -23.44
N ILE A 475 19.37 -4.06 -24.64
CA ILE A 475 20.74 -3.61 -24.92
C ILE A 475 20.90 -2.10 -24.73
N GLU A 476 19.87 -1.30 -25.05
CA GLU A 476 19.88 0.14 -24.76
C GLU A 476 19.99 0.43 -23.25
N ALA A 477 19.37 -0.40 -22.42
CA ALA A 477 19.51 -0.30 -20.96
C ALA A 477 20.85 -0.87 -20.44
N ASP A 478 21.33 -1.97 -21.01
CA ASP A 478 22.55 -2.67 -20.59
C ASP A 478 23.46 -3.03 -21.77
N GLU A 479 24.15 -2.02 -22.28
CA GLU A 479 25.03 -2.10 -23.47
C GLU A 479 26.17 -3.12 -23.35
N LEU A 480 26.52 -3.54 -22.14
CA LEU A 480 27.62 -4.47 -21.89
C LEU A 480 27.14 -5.92 -21.73
N CYS A 481 25.84 -6.17 -21.88
CA CYS A 481 25.29 -7.51 -21.77
C CYS A 481 25.52 -8.34 -23.05
N GLU A 482 26.72 -8.91 -23.18
CA GLU A 482 27.10 -9.78 -24.30
C GLU A 482 26.11 -10.92 -24.60
N PRO A 483 25.53 -11.64 -23.61
CA PRO A 483 24.51 -12.65 -23.89
C PRO A 483 23.26 -12.13 -24.62
N ALA A 484 22.85 -10.87 -24.40
CA ALA A 484 21.71 -10.27 -25.09
C ALA A 484 22.01 -10.07 -26.58
N TYR A 485 23.21 -9.58 -26.91
CA TYR A 485 23.66 -9.45 -28.30
C TYR A 485 23.69 -10.81 -29.01
N ARG A 486 24.13 -11.88 -28.35
CA ARG A 486 24.07 -13.22 -28.93
C ARG A 486 22.64 -13.65 -29.29
N GLN A 487 21.67 -13.41 -28.41
CA GLN A 487 20.28 -13.73 -28.71
C GLN A 487 19.74 -12.88 -29.86
N LEU A 488 20.05 -11.58 -29.89
CA LEU A 488 19.68 -10.69 -31.00
C LEU A 488 20.25 -11.18 -32.35
N MET A 489 21.53 -11.59 -32.37
CA MET A 489 22.17 -12.16 -33.56
C MET A 489 21.47 -13.44 -34.03
N LEU A 490 21.03 -14.29 -33.10
CA LEU A 490 20.28 -15.51 -33.42
C LEU A 490 18.86 -15.19 -33.93
N CYS A 491 18.17 -14.18 -33.38
CA CYS A 491 16.88 -13.72 -33.90
C CYS A 491 17.02 -13.22 -35.34
N PHE A 492 18.01 -12.37 -35.62
CA PHE A 492 18.27 -11.90 -36.98
C PHE A 492 18.67 -13.02 -37.95
N GLN A 493 19.39 -14.04 -37.49
CA GLN A 493 19.68 -15.22 -38.30
C GLN A 493 18.40 -15.96 -38.70
N ARG A 494 17.47 -16.14 -37.74
CA ARG A 494 16.19 -16.84 -37.97
C ARG A 494 15.26 -16.05 -38.87
N SER A 495 15.28 -14.72 -38.79
CA SER A 495 14.48 -13.82 -39.63
C SER A 495 15.06 -13.59 -41.02
N GLY A 496 16.21 -14.19 -41.36
CA GLY A 496 16.85 -14.02 -42.67
C GLY A 496 17.55 -12.67 -42.87
N ALA A 497 17.95 -12.00 -41.78
CA ALA A 497 18.59 -10.69 -41.74
C ALA A 497 20.09 -10.79 -41.32
N PRO A 498 20.98 -11.41 -42.12
CA PRO A 498 22.34 -11.71 -41.70
C PRO A 498 23.23 -10.46 -41.54
N LEU A 499 22.95 -9.37 -42.26
CA LEU A 499 23.74 -8.14 -42.17
C LEU A 499 23.52 -7.45 -40.82
N GLU A 500 22.28 -7.47 -40.33
CA GLU A 500 21.85 -6.95 -39.03
C GLU A 500 22.51 -7.73 -37.89
N ALA A 501 22.61 -9.06 -38.02
CA ALA A 501 23.33 -9.90 -37.07
C ALA A 501 24.82 -9.56 -37.00
N LEU A 502 25.49 -9.33 -38.14
CA LEU A 502 26.89 -8.91 -38.17
C LEU A 502 27.07 -7.50 -37.57
N SER A 503 26.15 -6.59 -37.84
CA SER A 503 26.15 -5.23 -37.27
C SER A 503 26.01 -5.24 -35.74
N ALA A 504 25.14 -6.11 -35.20
CA ALA A 504 24.97 -6.29 -33.76
C ALA A 504 26.29 -6.72 -33.08
N TYR A 505 27.04 -7.65 -33.69
CA TYR A 505 28.36 -8.05 -33.18
C TYR A 505 29.36 -6.89 -33.18
N GLU A 506 29.41 -6.10 -34.25
CA GLU A 506 30.32 -4.95 -34.34
C GLU A 506 30.01 -3.87 -33.29
N ARG A 507 28.72 -3.64 -33.01
CA ARG A 507 28.27 -2.77 -31.92
C ARG A 507 28.77 -3.28 -30.56
N LEU A 508 28.59 -4.57 -30.26
CA LEU A 508 29.09 -5.17 -29.02
C LEU A 508 30.62 -5.04 -28.90
N ARG A 509 31.35 -5.38 -29.96
CA ARG A 509 32.81 -5.30 -30.00
C ARG A 509 33.29 -3.89 -29.69
N THR A 510 32.62 -2.88 -30.26
CA THR A 510 32.91 -1.47 -30.01
C THR A 510 32.62 -1.10 -28.56
N ALA A 511 31.47 -1.51 -28.01
CA ALA A 511 31.09 -1.21 -26.63
C ALA A 511 32.07 -1.81 -25.61
N LEU A 512 32.41 -3.10 -25.74
CA LEU A 512 33.35 -3.81 -24.87
C LEU A 512 34.77 -3.23 -24.98
N SER A 513 35.24 -2.94 -26.19
CA SER A 513 36.55 -2.34 -26.40
C SER A 513 36.66 -0.96 -25.77
N THR A 514 35.62 -0.12 -25.89
CA THR A 514 35.63 1.25 -25.37
C THR A 514 35.50 1.29 -23.85
N ARG A 515 34.57 0.52 -23.26
CA ARG A 515 34.28 0.58 -21.82
C ARG A 515 35.13 -0.35 -20.96
N LEU A 516 35.42 -1.56 -21.44
CA LEU A 516 36.10 -2.61 -20.68
C LEU A 516 37.49 -2.98 -21.24
N LYS A 517 37.90 -2.40 -22.37
CA LYS A 517 39.17 -2.73 -23.07
C LYS A 517 39.33 -4.24 -23.31
N SER A 518 38.21 -4.92 -23.57
CA SER A 518 38.14 -6.36 -23.77
C SER A 518 37.50 -6.71 -25.12
N MET A 519 37.74 -7.94 -25.58
CA MET A 519 37.10 -8.49 -26.78
C MET A 519 35.88 -9.33 -26.38
N PRO A 520 34.89 -9.49 -27.29
CA PRO A 520 33.80 -10.45 -27.07
C PRO A 520 34.32 -11.85 -26.75
N SER A 521 33.57 -12.62 -25.96
CA SER A 521 33.92 -13.99 -25.60
C SER A 521 34.06 -14.93 -26.81
N ALA A 522 34.73 -16.06 -26.60
CA ALA A 522 34.92 -17.09 -27.62
C ALA A 522 33.58 -17.62 -28.19
N GLU A 523 32.54 -17.73 -27.34
CA GLU A 523 31.21 -18.17 -27.75
C GLU A 523 30.59 -17.21 -28.78
N THR A 524 30.69 -15.90 -28.52
CA THR A 524 30.17 -14.86 -29.42
C THR A 524 30.97 -14.75 -30.71
N GLN A 525 32.30 -14.90 -30.63
CA GLN A 525 33.16 -14.94 -31.82
C GLN A 525 32.85 -16.15 -32.72
N SER A 526 32.59 -17.32 -32.12
CA SER A 526 32.19 -18.53 -32.85
C SER A 526 30.85 -18.33 -33.57
N LEU A 527 29.87 -17.72 -32.90
CA LEU A 527 28.58 -17.37 -33.52
C LEU A 527 28.79 -16.43 -34.72
N TYR A 528 29.55 -15.35 -34.56
CA TYR A 528 29.86 -14.42 -35.66
C TYR A 528 30.51 -15.12 -36.86
N ALA A 529 31.49 -16.01 -36.62
CA ALA A 529 32.14 -16.77 -37.69
C ALA A 529 31.15 -17.67 -38.44
N SER A 530 30.24 -18.34 -37.73
CA SER A 530 29.19 -19.17 -38.33
C SER A 530 28.25 -18.36 -39.23
N LEU A 531 27.82 -17.18 -38.77
CA LEU A 531 26.92 -16.28 -39.52
C LEU A 531 27.58 -15.76 -40.80
N LYS A 532 28.85 -15.38 -40.71
CA LYS A 532 29.63 -14.92 -41.87
C LYS A 532 29.75 -16.01 -42.94
N SER A 533 29.95 -17.27 -42.52
CA SER A 533 30.02 -18.41 -43.45
C SER A 533 28.66 -18.73 -44.11
N ALA A 534 27.57 -18.63 -43.35
CA ALA A 534 26.21 -18.86 -43.85
C ALA A 534 25.78 -17.78 -44.86
N GLY A 535 26.10 -16.51 -44.59
CA GLY A 535 25.83 -15.39 -45.51
C GLY A 535 26.60 -15.51 -46.82
N ALA A 536 27.85 -15.98 -46.78
CA ALA A 536 28.64 -16.24 -48.00
C ALA A 536 28.08 -17.38 -48.86
N SER A 537 27.48 -18.41 -48.24
CA SER A 537 26.84 -19.51 -48.98
C SER A 537 25.48 -19.12 -49.57
N ALA A 538 24.77 -18.16 -48.97
CA ALA A 538 23.48 -17.68 -49.47
C ALA A 538 23.65 -16.70 -50.65
N ALA A 539 24.72 -15.89 -50.67
CA ALA A 539 25.04 -14.99 -51.77
C ALA A 539 25.66 -15.69 -53.01
N SER A 540 26.05 -16.96 -52.89
CA SER A 540 26.64 -17.78 -53.96
C SER A 540 25.62 -18.68 -54.68
N ARG A 541 24.36 -18.69 -54.26
CA ARG A 541 23.22 -19.33 -54.95
C ARG A 541 22.37 -18.26 -55.59
#